data_AF-A0A7C8ZSY9-F1
#
_entry.id   AF-A0A7C8ZSY9-F1
#
_cell.length_a   1.000
_cell.length_b   1.000
_cell.length_c   1.000
_cell.angle_alpha   90.00
_cell.angle_beta   90.00
_cell.angle_gamma   90.00
#
_symmetry.space_group_name_H-M   'P 1'
#
loop_
_entity.id
_entity.type
_entity.pdbx_description
1 polymer ?
#
loop_
_entity_poly.entity_id
_entity_poly.type
_entity_poly.pdbx_seq_one_letter_code
_entity_poly.pdbx_strand_id
1 'polypeptide(L)'
;MGRDAPSGCESPRIRSGLLRDQVKLVKRKDSIRYEIVPIEGHLSLEKGFFIVIRACQLLAQKNEGIILVGVAGPSGAGKTVFTEKMLSFMPSVAVISMDNYNDASRIIDGNFDDPRL
;
A
#
# COMPACT_ATOMS: atom_id res chain seq x y z
N MET A 1 -39.35 -11.70 -29.52
CA MET A 1 -39.16 -10.66 -28.49
C MET A 1 -38.86 -11.39 -27.18
N GLY A 2 -37.67 -11.45 -26.61
CA GLY A 2 -36.42 -10.77 -26.89
C GLY A 2 -35.88 -10.07 -25.64
N ARG A 3 -35.33 -10.86 -24.70
CA ARG A 3 -34.40 -10.52 -23.59
C ARG A 3 -34.99 -10.30 -22.19
N ASP A 4 -34.92 -11.36 -21.38
CA ASP A 4 -34.65 -11.26 -19.94
C ASP A 4 -33.14 -11.08 -19.73
N ALA A 5 -32.76 -10.11 -18.92
CA ALA A 5 -31.38 -9.81 -18.56
C ALA A 5 -30.90 -10.72 -17.41
N PRO A 6 -29.72 -11.33 -17.48
CA PRO A 6 -29.04 -11.79 -16.27
C PRO A 6 -28.16 -10.65 -15.75
N SER A 7 -28.62 -10.00 -14.68
CA SER A 7 -27.80 -9.16 -13.81
C SER A 7 -26.79 -10.04 -13.07
N GLY A 8 -25.68 -10.33 -13.73
CA GLY A 8 -24.51 -10.94 -13.12
C GLY A 8 -23.72 -9.92 -12.33
N CYS A 9 -24.09 -9.74 -11.06
CA CYS A 9 -23.13 -9.23 -10.07
C CYS A 9 -22.11 -10.34 -9.81
N GLU A 10 -21.11 -10.46 -10.67
CA GLU A 10 -19.92 -11.25 -10.35
C GLU A 10 -19.11 -10.49 -9.30
N SER A 11 -19.32 -10.86 -8.04
CA SER A 11 -18.35 -10.61 -6.97
C SER A 11 -16.98 -11.11 -7.46
N PRO A 12 -15.89 -10.32 -7.34
CA PRO A 12 -14.57 -10.80 -7.71
C PRO A 12 -14.25 -11.99 -6.83
N ARG A 13 -14.28 -13.19 -7.41
CA ARG A 13 -13.94 -14.43 -6.72
C ARG A 13 -12.51 -14.26 -6.21
N ILE A 14 -12.35 -14.11 -4.89
CA ILE A 14 -11.07 -14.12 -4.20
C ILE A 14 -10.45 -15.47 -4.54
N ARG A 15 -9.57 -15.49 -5.54
CA ARG A 15 -8.87 -16.70 -5.94
C ARG A 15 -8.06 -17.14 -4.73
N SER A 16 -8.33 -18.36 -4.25
CA SER A 16 -7.66 -19.02 -3.13
C SER A 16 -6.21 -19.40 -3.49
N GLY A 17 -5.38 -18.41 -3.82
CA GLY A 17 -3.93 -18.54 -3.99
C GLY A 17 -3.20 -18.14 -2.72
N LEU A 18 -1.91 -18.52 -2.59
CA LEU A 18 -1.09 -18.06 -1.47
C LEU A 18 -0.99 -16.53 -1.49
N LEU A 19 -0.80 -15.89 -0.33
CA LEU A 19 -0.65 -14.43 -0.23
C LEU A 19 0.43 -13.89 -1.18
N ARG A 20 1.51 -14.64 -1.41
CA ARG A 20 2.57 -14.28 -2.35
C ARG A 20 2.11 -14.21 -3.80
N ASP A 21 1.09 -14.98 -4.17
CA ASP A 21 0.56 -15.07 -5.53
C ASP A 21 -0.40 -13.91 -5.84
N GLN A 22 -0.82 -13.18 -4.80
CA GLN A 22 -1.61 -11.96 -4.92
C GLN A 22 -0.75 -10.76 -5.34
N VAL A 23 0.56 -10.79 -5.03
CA VAL A 23 1.50 -9.73 -5.41
C VAL A 23 1.99 -9.98 -6.84
N LYS A 24 1.38 -9.26 -7.80
CA LYS A 24 1.71 -9.38 -9.22
C LYS A 24 2.49 -8.18 -9.70
N LEU A 25 3.60 -8.44 -10.37
CA LEU A 25 4.45 -7.43 -10.98
C LEU A 25 4.12 -7.35 -12.48
N VAL A 26 3.87 -6.15 -12.99
CA VAL A 26 3.59 -5.88 -14.41
C VAL A 26 4.52 -4.80 -14.93
N LYS A 27 4.86 -4.84 -16.22
CA LYS A 27 5.62 -3.76 -16.86
C LYS A 27 4.69 -2.60 -17.14
N ARG A 28 5.05 -1.39 -16.71
CA ARG A 28 4.25 -0.19 -16.96
C ARG A 28 4.26 0.13 -18.45
N LYS A 29 3.09 0.52 -18.99
CA LYS A 29 2.98 0.95 -20.39
C LYS A 29 3.93 2.11 -20.64
N ASP A 30 4.67 2.02 -21.74
CA ASP A 30 5.61 3.06 -22.20
C ASP A 30 6.72 3.41 -21.19
N SER A 31 7.04 2.49 -20.27
CA SER A 31 8.14 2.65 -19.31
C SER A 31 9.01 1.39 -19.27
N ILE A 32 10.29 1.57 -18.97
CA ILE A 32 11.19 0.47 -18.65
C ILE A 32 10.93 -0.12 -17.26
N ARG A 33 10.16 0.60 -16.41
CA ARG A 33 9.89 0.23 -15.03
C ARG A 33 8.69 -0.69 -14.89
N TYR A 34 8.74 -1.49 -13.84
CA TYR A 34 7.67 -2.38 -13.40
C TYR A 34 6.89 -1.78 -12.23
N GLU A 35 5.63 -2.16 -12.10
CA GLU A 35 4.71 -1.74 -11.05
C GLU A 35 3.97 -2.95 -10.47
N ILE A 36 3.45 -2.79 -9.25
CA ILE A 36 2.66 -3.82 -8.58
C ILE A 36 1.19 -3.57 -8.91
N VAL A 37 0.49 -4.63 -9.33
CA VAL A 37 -0.95 -4.57 -9.58
C VAL A 37 -1.68 -4.26 -8.26
N PRO A 38 -2.72 -3.40 -8.28
CA PRO A 38 -3.53 -3.15 -7.09
C PRO A 38 -4.04 -4.44 -6.45
N ILE A 39 -3.98 -4.48 -5.12
CA ILE A 39 -4.45 -5.62 -4.34
C ILE A 39 -5.81 -5.25 -3.79
N GLU A 40 -6.83 -6.00 -4.23
CA GLU A 40 -8.22 -5.80 -3.83
C GLU A 40 -8.52 -6.46 -2.48
N GLY A 41 -9.31 -5.79 -1.65
CA GLY A 41 -9.84 -6.31 -0.39
C GLY A 41 -9.09 -5.89 0.88
N HIS A 42 -9.71 -6.15 2.03
CA HIS A 42 -9.14 -5.83 3.34
C HIS A 42 -8.13 -6.90 3.77
N LEU A 43 -6.92 -6.44 4.11
CA LEU A 43 -5.86 -7.27 4.64
C LEU A 43 -5.71 -6.99 6.14
N SER A 44 -5.44 -8.04 6.93
CA SER A 44 -4.95 -7.84 8.29
C SER A 44 -3.57 -7.19 8.25
N LEU A 45 -3.17 -6.53 9.34
CA LEU A 45 -1.87 -5.88 9.45
C LEU A 45 -0.71 -6.81 9.10
N GLU A 46 -0.75 -8.06 9.56
CA GLU A 46 0.27 -9.07 9.29
C GLU A 46 0.31 -9.53 7.83
N LYS A 47 -0.86 -9.71 7.22
CA LYS A 47 -0.95 -10.06 5.79
C LYS A 47 -0.44 -8.91 4.92
N GLY A 48 -0.81 -7.68 5.25
CA GLY A 48 -0.31 -6.46 4.60
C GLY A 48 1.20 -6.34 4.71
N PHE A 49 1.76 -6.59 5.89
CA PHE A 49 3.20 -6.59 6.12
C PHE A 49 3.96 -7.55 5.20
N PHE A 50 3.51 -8.79 5.10
CA PHE A 50 4.10 -9.78 4.19
C PHE A 50 4.01 -9.34 2.73
N ILE A 51 2.86 -8.81 2.32
CA ILE A 51 2.60 -8.35 0.96
C ILE A 51 3.52 -7.19 0.58
N VAL A 52 3.71 -6.20 1.45
CA VAL A 52 4.58 -5.05 1.19
C VAL A 52 6.04 -5.46 1.05
N ILE A 53 6.53 -6.36 1.91
CA ILE A 53 7.90 -6.92 1.77
C ILE A 53 8.06 -7.57 0.40
N ARG A 54 7.10 -8.43 0.01
CA ARG A 54 7.16 -9.13 -1.26
C ARG A 54 7.12 -8.17 -2.44
N ALA A 55 6.29 -7.13 -2.38
CA ALA A 55 6.20 -6.09 -3.39
C ALA A 55 7.53 -5.35 -3.55
N CYS A 56 8.14 -4.90 -2.45
CA CYS A 56 9.44 -4.24 -2.46
C CYS A 56 10.55 -5.12 -3.06
N GLN A 57 10.59 -6.41 -2.69
CA GLN A 57 11.55 -7.37 -3.25
C GLN A 57 11.40 -7.52 -4.77
N LEU A 58 10.17 -7.66 -5.27
CA LEU A 58 9.91 -7.81 -6.71
C LEU A 58 10.26 -6.54 -7.49
N LEU A 59 9.93 -5.38 -6.94
CA LEU A 59 10.28 -4.09 -7.53
C LEU A 59 11.80 -3.89 -7.57
N ALA A 60 12.51 -4.17 -6.49
CA ALA A 60 13.96 -4.00 -6.40
C ALA A 60 14.73 -4.94 -7.35
N GLN A 61 14.15 -6.09 -7.71
CA GLN A 61 14.75 -7.02 -8.67
C GLN A 61 14.61 -6.58 -10.14
N LYS A 62 13.65 -5.71 -10.45
CA LYS A 62 13.31 -5.33 -11.84
C LYS A 62 13.49 -3.85 -12.14
N ASN A 63 13.52 -3.01 -11.10
CA ASN A 63 13.69 -1.58 -11.22
C ASN A 63 15.01 -1.17 -10.60
N GLU A 64 15.78 -0.37 -11.35
CA GLU A 64 16.93 0.33 -10.80
C GLU A 64 16.53 1.68 -10.17
N GLY A 65 17.28 2.06 -9.13
CA GLY A 65 17.10 3.31 -8.40
C GLY A 65 16.27 3.16 -7.12
N ILE A 66 15.65 4.26 -6.70
CA ILE A 66 14.93 4.36 -5.42
C ILE A 66 13.48 3.91 -5.59
N ILE A 67 12.99 3.09 -4.67
CA ILE A 67 11.58 2.76 -4.50
C ILE A 67 11.04 3.59 -3.34
N LEU A 68 10.07 4.45 -3.62
CA LEU A 68 9.36 5.23 -2.60
C LEU A 68 8.04 4.54 -2.27
N VAL A 69 7.79 4.31 -0.98
CA VAL A 69 6.55 3.70 -0.49
C VAL A 69 5.85 4.71 0.42
N GLY A 70 4.63 5.11 0.05
CA GLY A 70 3.78 5.94 0.90
C GLY A 70 2.91 5.07 1.82
N VAL A 71 2.86 5.43 3.10
CA VAL A 71 1.97 4.78 4.09
C VAL A 71 0.97 5.83 4.57
N ALA A 72 -0.32 5.57 4.36
CA ALA A 72 -1.40 6.48 4.72
C ALA A 72 -2.52 5.74 5.46
N GLY A 73 -3.29 6.50 6.24
CA GLY A 73 -4.41 5.99 7.03
C GLY A 73 -4.75 6.90 8.22
N PRO A 74 -5.90 6.71 8.87
CA PRO A 74 -6.32 7.52 10.03
C PRO A 74 -5.32 7.47 11.20
N SER A 75 -5.41 8.43 12.11
CA SER A 75 -4.70 8.35 13.39
C SER A 75 -5.11 7.08 14.17
N GLY A 76 -4.16 6.43 14.83
CA GLY A 76 -4.38 5.16 15.54
C GLY A 76 -4.46 3.90 14.66
N ALA A 77 -4.41 4.00 13.32
CA ALA A 77 -4.48 2.83 12.43
C ALA A 77 -3.22 1.92 12.45
N GLY A 78 -2.20 2.26 13.23
CA GLY A 78 -0.97 1.46 13.36
C GLY A 78 0.11 1.74 12.32
N LYS A 79 0.09 2.91 11.66
CA LYS A 79 1.10 3.32 10.66
C LYS A 79 2.54 3.24 11.22
N THR A 80 2.75 3.80 12.42
CA THR A 80 4.06 3.82 13.09
C THR A 80 4.55 2.41 13.41
N VAL A 81 3.69 1.59 14.03
CA VAL A 81 3.99 0.18 14.34
C VAL A 81 4.31 -0.62 13.07
N PHE A 82 3.60 -0.34 11.97
CA PHE A 82 3.87 -0.96 10.67
C PHE A 82 5.26 -0.59 10.14
N THR A 83 5.62 0.69 10.15
CA THR A 83 6.94 1.15 9.70
C THR A 83 8.09 0.66 10.57
N GLU A 84 7.90 0.58 11.88
CA GLU A 84 8.89 0.02 12.82
C GLU A 84 9.16 -1.46 12.54
N LYS A 85 8.10 -2.25 12.31
CA LYS A 85 8.22 -3.65 11.90
C LYS A 85 8.96 -3.78 10.56
N MET A 86 8.70 -2.88 9.61
CA MET A 86 9.40 -2.87 8.32
C MET A 86 10.89 -2.58 8.49
N LEU A 87 11.25 -1.59 9.31
CA LEU A 87 12.65 -1.24 9.57
C LEU A 87 13.41 -2.40 10.26
N SER A 88 12.76 -3.07 11.20
CA SER A 88 13.32 -4.25 11.88
C SER A 88 13.60 -5.41 10.91
N PHE A 89 12.70 -5.65 9.95
CA PHE A 89 12.85 -6.75 8.98
C PHE A 89 13.72 -6.39 7.76
N MET A 90 13.72 -5.12 7.34
CA MET A 90 14.52 -4.60 6.22
C MET A 90 15.36 -3.39 6.68
N PRO A 91 16.51 -3.62 7.33
CA PRO A 91 17.33 -2.55 7.91
C PRO A 91 17.89 -1.56 6.89
N SER A 92 17.88 -1.89 5.60
CA SER A 92 18.37 -1.03 4.50
C SER A 92 17.36 0.05 4.06
N VAL A 93 16.17 0.10 4.66
CA VAL A 93 15.15 1.10 4.34
C VAL A 93 15.28 2.33 5.25
N ALA A 94 15.14 3.51 4.67
CA ALA A 94 14.99 4.75 5.42
C ALA A 94 13.50 5.08 5.62
N VAL A 95 13.11 5.46 6.83
CA VAL A 95 11.75 5.93 7.14
C VAL A 95 11.76 7.45 7.24
N ILE A 96 10.88 8.09 6.49
CA ILE A 96 10.65 9.54 6.53
C ILE A 96 9.25 9.75 7.12
N SER A 97 9.19 10.28 8.35
CA SER A 97 7.92 10.64 8.96
C SER A 97 7.42 11.96 8.37
N MET A 98 6.21 11.96 7.81
CA MET A 98 5.57 13.18 7.33
C MET A 98 5.20 14.12 8.48
N ASP A 99 5.03 13.60 9.69
CA ASP A 99 4.74 14.40 10.88
C ASP A 99 5.87 15.39 11.20
N ASN A 100 7.11 15.07 10.83
CA ASN A 100 8.27 15.94 11.01
C ASN A 100 8.26 17.19 10.11
N TYR A 101 7.38 17.23 9.12
CA TYR A 101 7.24 18.33 8.16
C TYR A 101 5.95 19.11 8.34
N ASN A 102 5.17 18.78 9.38
CA ASN A 102 3.97 19.54 9.69
C ASN A 102 4.34 20.96 10.15
N ASP A 103 3.66 21.95 9.60
CA ASP A 103 3.83 23.34 9.98
C ASP A 103 3.19 23.59 11.34
N ALA A 104 4.02 23.82 12.37
CA ALA A 104 3.56 24.05 13.74
C ALA A 104 2.65 25.28 13.89
N SER A 105 2.66 26.22 12.94
CA SER A 105 1.74 27.36 12.93
C SER A 105 0.29 26.98 12.60
N ARG A 106 0.07 25.77 12.05
CA ARG A 106 -1.25 25.24 11.67
C ARG A 106 -1.87 24.34 12.72
N ILE A 107 -1.28 24.24 13.91
CA ILE A 107 -1.87 23.46 15.00
C ILE A 107 -3.12 24.17 15.51
N ILE A 108 -4.28 23.52 15.36
CA ILE A 108 -5.53 23.94 16.01
C ILE A 108 -5.81 22.91 17.10
N ASP A 109 -5.90 23.37 18.36
CA ASP A 109 -6.21 22.54 19.54
C ASP A 109 -5.35 21.28 19.70
N GLY A 110 -4.09 21.31 19.24
CA GLY A 110 -3.17 20.18 19.32
C GLY A 110 -3.35 19.11 18.24
N ASN A 111 -4.18 19.37 17.22
CA ASN A 111 -4.44 18.45 16.11
C ASN A 111 -3.98 19.05 14.76
N PHE A 112 -3.17 18.31 14.02
CA PHE A 112 -2.76 18.66 12.66
C PHE A 112 -3.73 18.16 11.58
N ASP A 113 -4.61 17.21 11.94
CA ASP A 113 -5.57 16.59 11.02
C ASP A 113 -6.97 17.25 11.10
N ASP A 114 -7.07 18.46 11.67
CA ASP A 114 -8.36 19.16 11.79
C ASP A 114 -8.86 19.59 10.39
N PRO A 115 -10.07 19.17 9.97
CA PRO A 115 -10.60 19.47 8.64
C PRO A 115 -10.96 20.95 8.43
N ARG A 116 -10.84 21.79 9.47
CA ARG A 116 -11.02 23.25 9.38
C ARG A 116 -9.77 23.97 8.86
N LEU A 117 -8.66 23.26 8.66
CA LEU A 117 -7.47 23.74 7.95
C LEU A 117 -7.64 23.73 6.43
#